data_AF-A0A6S5K4D1-F1
#
_entry.id   AF-A0A6S5K4D1-F1
#
_cell.length_a   1.000
_cell.length_b   1.000
_cell.length_c   1.000
_cell.angle_alpha   90.00
_cell.angle_beta   90.00
_cell.angle_gamma   90.00
#
_symmetry.space_group_name_H-M   'P 1'
#
loop_
_entity.id
_entity.type
_entity.pdbx_description
1 polymer ?
#
loop_
_entity_poly.entity_id
_entity_poly.type
_entity_poly.pdbx_seq_one_letter_code
_entity_poly.pdbx_strand_id
1 'polypeptide(L)' 'MSPERSLNMEAICKDQAARRYNSAVQKIDVTGFERFQGSYELRGHTSRKEGFVCSFDADGQFLHLSMR' A
#
# COMPACT_ATOMS: atom_id res chain seq x y z
N MET A 1 0.36 -9.47 -14.32
CA MET A 1 0.86 -8.23 -13.69
C MET A 1 2.38 -8.25 -13.77
N SER A 2 3.01 -7.16 -14.19
CA SER A 2 4.48 -7.09 -14.27
C SER A 2 5.09 -6.82 -12.89
N PRO A 3 6.32 -7.31 -12.61
CA PRO A 3 7.04 -7.03 -11.37
C PRO A 3 7.22 -5.53 -11.10
N GLU A 4 7.51 -4.75 -12.15
CA GLU A 4 7.68 -3.29 -12.08
C GLU A 4 6.43 -2.60 -11.55
N ARG A 5 5.25 -3.10 -11.96
CA ARG A 5 3.98 -2.52 -11.56
C ARG A 5 3.66 -2.80 -10.09
N SER A 6 3.97 -4.00 -9.58
CA SER A 6 3.84 -4.29 -8.14
C SER A 6 4.81 -3.45 -7.30
N LEU A 7 6.05 -3.27 -7.75
CA LEU A 7 7.03 -2.44 -7.05
C LEU A 7 6.59 -0.97 -7.00
N ASN A 8 6.01 -0.45 -8.09
CA ASN A 8 5.47 0.90 -8.12
C ASN A 8 4.29 1.08 -7.14
N MET A 9 3.34 0.14 -7.12
CA MET A 9 2.23 0.18 -6.15
C MET A 9 2.73 0.12 -4.71
N GLU A 10 3.74 -0.70 -4.42
CA GLU A 10 4.34 -0.78 -3.10
C GLU A 10 4.99 0.55 -2.68
N ALA A 11 5.75 1.17 -3.57
CA ALA A 11 6.38 2.47 -3.31
C ALA A 11 5.33 3.55 -3.03
N ILE A 12 4.28 3.63 -3.85
CA ILE A 12 3.16 4.57 -3.65
C ILE A 12 2.46 4.30 -2.32
N CYS A 13 2.18 3.03 -2.00
CA CYS A 13 1.53 2.67 -0.76
C CYS A 13 2.36 3.07 0.47
N LYS A 14 3.67 2.81 0.46
CA LYS A 14 4.58 3.21 1.54
C LYS A 14 4.63 4.72 1.73
N ASP A 15 4.65 5.51 0.65
CA ASP A 15 4.63 6.97 0.71
C ASP A 15 3.31 7.51 1.30
N GLN A 16 2.17 6.97 0.87
CA GLN A 16 0.85 7.36 1.39
C GLN A 16 0.71 7.02 2.88
N ALA A 17 1.14 5.82 3.29
CA ALA A 17 1.11 5.41 4.69
C ALA A 17 2.07 6.25 5.55
N ALA A 18 3.28 6.52 5.08
CA ALA A 18 4.24 7.37 5.78
C ALA A 18 3.66 8.76 6.09
N ARG A 19 3.02 9.39 5.10
CA ARG A 19 2.31 10.67 5.29
C ARG A 19 1.13 10.54 6.26
N ARG A 20 0.28 9.52 6.09
CA ARG A 20 -0.93 9.35 6.89
C ARG A 20 -0.65 9.07 8.37
N TYR A 21 0.42 8.36 8.68
CA TYR A 21 0.81 7.98 10.04
C TYR A 21 1.92 8.87 10.63
N ASN A 22 2.31 9.93 9.93
CA ASN A 22 3.43 10.80 10.32
C ASN A 22 4.69 9.98 10.68
N SER A 23 5.07 9.07 9.78
CA SER A 23 6.18 8.13 9.93
C SER A 23 7.16 8.25 8.76
N ALA A 24 8.36 7.69 8.90
CA ALA A 24 9.30 7.57 7.79
C ALA A 24 8.90 6.39 6.89
N VAL A 25 9.08 6.51 5.57
CA VAL A 25 8.83 5.45 4.58
C VAL A 25 9.54 4.14 4.94
N GLN A 26 10.74 4.23 5.49
CA GLN A 26 11.56 3.08 5.94
C GLN A 26 10.95 2.33 7.14
N LYS A 27 9.96 2.92 7.82
CA LYS A 27 9.24 2.35 8.96
C LYS A 27 7.83 1.87 8.58
N ILE A 28 7.58 1.74 7.27
CA ILE A 28 6.34 1.22 6.72
C ILE A 28 6.65 -0.12 6.07
N ASP A 29 6.02 -1.17 6.59
CA ASP A 29 6.15 -2.52 6.09
C ASP A 29 4.90 -2.90 5.32
N VAL A 30 5.05 -3.17 4.02
CA VAL A 30 4.01 -3.80 3.20
C VAL A 30 4.22 -5.30 3.28
N THR A 31 3.20 -6.03 3.74
CA THR A 31 3.28 -7.46 4.08
C THR A 31 2.37 -8.34 3.25
N GLY A 32 1.47 -7.75 2.46
CA GLY A 32 0.58 -8.50 1.60
C GLY A 32 0.21 -7.74 0.34
N PHE A 33 0.02 -8.49 -0.73
CA PHE A 33 -0.46 -8.03 -2.02
C PHE A 33 -1.58 -8.97 -2.48
N GLU A 34 -2.77 -8.43 -2.70
CA GLU A 34 -3.92 -9.18 -3.17
C GLU A 34 -4.48 -8.55 -4.43
N ARG A 35 -4.96 -9.40 -5.33
CA ARG A 35 -5.68 -8.99 -6.53
C ARG A 35 -7.14 -9.38 -6.38
N PHE A 36 -8.02 -8.41 -6.58
CA PHE A 36 -9.46 -8.61 -6.68
C PHE A 36 -9.93 -8.39 -8.11
N GLN A 37 -11.22 -8.62 -8.36
CA GLN A 37 -11.81 -8.34 -9.67
C GLN A 37 -11.86 -6.83 -9.91
N GLY A 38 -10.85 -6.30 -10.61
CA GLY A 38 -10.76 -4.89 -10.98
C GLY A 38 -9.96 -4.00 -10.04
N SER A 39 -9.28 -4.57 -9.03
CA SER A 39 -8.46 -3.81 -8.09
C SER A 39 -7.32 -4.63 -7.51
N TYR A 40 -6.40 -3.92 -6.84
CA TYR A 40 -5.34 -4.50 -6.03
C TYR A 40 -5.36 -3.88 -4.64
N GLU A 41 -5.09 -4.68 -3.62
CA GLU A 41 -4.90 -4.19 -2.26
C GLU A 41 -3.53 -4.58 -1.75
N LEU A 42 -2.84 -3.61 -1.16
CA LEU A 42 -1.59 -3.81 -0.44
C LEU A 42 -1.85 -3.59 1.04
N ARG A 43 -1.50 -4.58 1.85
CA ARG A 43 -1.64 -4.49 3.31
C ARG A 43 -0.29 -4.22 3.93
N GLY A 44 -0.30 -3.44 5.00
CA GLY A 44 0.91 -3.17 5.74
C GLY A 44 0.65 -2.68 7.14
N HIS A 45 1.74 -2.35 7.83
CA HIS A 45 1.69 -1.77 9.15
C HIS A 45 2.85 -0.79 9.39
N THR A 46 2.67 0.10 10.36
CA THR A 46 3.74 0.96 10.85
C THR A 46 4.61 0.24 11.88
N SER A 47 5.76 0.81 12.24
CA SER A 47 6.57 0.34 13.39
C SER A 47 5.80 0.32 14.72
N ARG A 48 4.65 1.02 14.81
CA ARG A 48 3.75 1.02 15.98
C ARG A 48 2.62 -0.03 15.86
N LYS A 49 2.70 -0.93 14.87
CA LYS A 49 1.71 -1.97 14.56
C LYS A 49 0.33 -1.43 14.15
N GLU A 50 0.27 -0.19 13.66
CA GLU A 50 -0.96 0.37 13.09
C GLU A 50 -1.18 -0.23 11.71
N GLY A 51 -2.25 -1.01 11.53
CA GLY A 51 -2.57 -1.68 10.28
C GLY A 51 -3.20 -0.75 9.24
N PHE A 52 -2.88 -0.96 7.97
CA PHE A 52 -3.49 -0.23 6.87
C PHE A 52 -3.65 -1.09 5.61
N VAL A 53 -4.50 -0.60 4.70
CA VAL A 53 -4.68 -1.12 3.35
C VAL A 53 -4.58 0.03 2.35
N CYS A 54 -3.77 -0.13 1.31
CA CYS A 54 -3.75 0.73 0.13
C CYS A 54 -4.49 0.02 -1.01
N SER A 55 -5.47 0.70 -1.60
CA SER A 55 -6.24 0.18 -2.72
C SER A 55 -5.83 0.86 -4.02
N PHE A 56 -5.75 0.07 -5.09
CA PHE A 56 -5.42 0.50 -6.44
C PHE A 56 -6.44 -0.04 -7.42
N ASP A 57 -6.69 0.67 -8.51
CA ASP A 57 -7.56 0.19 -9.58
C ASP A 57 -6.87 -0.87 -10.47
N ALA A 58 -7.60 -1.32 -11.50
CA ALA A 58 -7.14 -2.31 -12.46
C ALA A 58 -5.92 -1.86 -13.30
N ASP A 59 -5.57 -0.57 -13.29
CA ASP A 59 -4.43 0.06 -13.97
C ASP A 59 -3.28 0.42 -13.00
N GLY A 60 -3.52 0.25 -11.71
CA GLY A 60 -2.53 0.49 -10.66
C GLY A 60 -2.44 1.94 -10.23
N GLN A 61 -3.47 2.72 -10.54
CA GLN A 61 -3.62 4.04 -9.98
C GLN A 61 -4.11 3.92 -8.54
N PHE A 62 -3.50 4.69 -7.64
CA PHE A 62 -3.87 4.73 -6.24
C PHE A 62 -5.27 5.29 -6.07
N LEU A 63 -6.11 4.57 -5.33
CA LEU A 63 -7.49 4.97 -5.03
C LEU A 63 -7.59 5.58 -3.63
N HIS A 64 -7.25 4.81 -2.60
CA HIS A 64 -7.32 5.28 -1.22
C HIS A 64 -6.44 4.45 -0.28
N LEU A 65 -6.23 4.98 0.92
CA LEU A 65 -5.64 4.27 2.06
C LEU A 65 -6.65 4.25 3.21
N SER A 66 -6.92 3.08 3.77
CA SER A 66 -7.77 2.89 4.94
C SER A 66 -7.00 2.29 6.12
N MET A 67 -7.43 2.63 7.33
CA MET A 67 -6.95 2.00 8.56
C MET A 67 -7.63 0.63 8.73
N ARG A 68 -6.94 -0.32 9.34
CA ARG A 68 -7.46 -1.67 9.60
C ARG A 68 -7.32 -2.05 11.07
#